data_AF-A0A8J3I6X7-F1
#
_entry.id   AF-A0A8J3I6X7-F1
#
_cell.length_a   1.000
_cell.length_b   1.000
_cell.length_c   1.000
_cell.angle_alpha   90.00
_cell.angle_beta   90.00
_cell.angle_gamma   90.00
#
_symmetry.space_group_name_H-M   'P 1'
#
loop_
_entity.id
_entity.type
_entity.pdbx_description
1 polymer ?
#
loop_
_entity_poly.entity_id
_entity_poly.type
_entity_poly.pdbx_seq_one_letter_code
_entity_poly.pdbx_strand_id
1 'polypeptide(L)'
;MRERDGMRKEPDGKRPQKTATPRTPTFLLELPLVVNAGQAKRLRAHLEAARQLSNAMLSLGQQRLRRMRADPAWQEARSLSRAHKAQRAAAFSSLRTAHGFTEAAFHQAVKGLRVGWIAEHIEAVLAQTLASRAYRALNRVCLGKARRVRFKSRGRGFSSIENKRNDTSLRFVLQPPEKGNAGFLLWNGDQLPALIDWQDEVVCHGLRHRIKYARLLQRPASSKRAAGADAEGRRYCVQLVLEGTPLQKPKHMVGHGIVGADVGPSTLALVPQEGEASLQVFCAELAPDERAIRRLQRQMDRQRRAGNPEHYDEKGRIRKQGPKKREWKQSKRYQATRRRKASKERKLAAHRKSLHGRTVHEVLALGKTIILEKISYKAWQKRFGKVRSVSSKSRRSRDDELANTRQLVA
;
A
#
# COMPACT_ATOMS: atom_id res chain seq x y z
N MET A 1 -10.55 61.96 -39.01
CA MET A 1 -11.84 61.21 -39.01
C MET A 1 -11.63 60.03 -39.94
N ARG A 2 -11.25 58.83 -39.47
CA ARG A 2 -12.11 57.73 -38.96
C ARG A 2 -13.33 57.44 -39.82
N GLU A 3 -13.15 56.59 -40.83
CA GLU A 3 -14.15 55.60 -41.21
C GLU A 3 -13.60 54.19 -40.97
N ARG A 4 -14.45 53.36 -40.37
CA ARG A 4 -14.14 52.07 -39.76
C ARG A 4 -14.52 51.00 -40.77
N ASP A 5 -13.58 50.19 -41.20
CA ASP A 5 -13.90 48.97 -41.93
C ASP A 5 -13.77 47.73 -41.05
N GLY A 6 -14.82 46.92 -41.09
CA GLY A 6 -15.14 45.87 -40.14
C GLY A 6 -14.25 44.65 -40.24
N MET A 7 -13.44 44.44 -39.20
CA MET A 7 -12.72 43.19 -38.96
C MET A 7 -13.72 42.07 -38.58
N ARG A 8 -14.11 41.23 -39.54
CA ARG A 8 -14.85 39.98 -39.29
C ARG A 8 -13.95 39.04 -38.47
N LYS A 9 -14.34 38.77 -37.22
CA LYS A 9 -13.71 37.76 -36.36
C LYS A 9 -14.14 36.36 -36.84
N GLU A 10 -13.18 35.57 -37.29
CA GLU A 10 -13.36 34.13 -37.46
C GLU A 10 -13.63 33.45 -36.11
N PRO A 11 -14.47 32.40 -36.06
CA PRO A 11 -14.92 31.81 -34.80
C PRO A 11 -13.82 30.95 -34.16
N ASP A 12 -13.66 31.21 -32.87
CA ASP A 12 -12.79 30.58 -31.87
C ASP A 12 -12.60 29.06 -32.07
N GLY A 13 -11.38 28.68 -32.44
CA GLY A 13 -10.97 27.29 -32.61
C GLY A 13 -11.17 26.50 -31.32
N LYS A 14 -12.05 25.50 -31.38
CA LYS A 14 -12.28 24.52 -30.30
C LYS A 14 -10.94 24.02 -29.74
N ARG A 15 -10.62 24.42 -28.50
CA ARG A 15 -9.49 23.86 -27.73
C ARG A 15 -9.55 22.33 -27.81
N PRO A 16 -8.48 21.63 -28.22
CA PRO A 16 -8.50 20.19 -28.34
C PRO A 16 -8.81 19.59 -26.96
N GLN A 17 -9.91 18.85 -26.89
CA GLN A 17 -10.23 18.02 -25.75
C GLN A 17 -9.03 17.09 -25.53
N LYS A 18 -8.37 17.21 -24.37
CA LYS A 18 -7.32 16.28 -23.95
C LYS A 18 -7.93 14.88 -23.88
N THR A 19 -7.80 14.12 -24.95
CA THR A 19 -8.14 12.71 -25.00
C THR A 19 -7.31 12.02 -23.92
N ALA A 20 -7.97 11.24 -23.07
CA ALA A 20 -7.28 10.47 -22.06
C ALA A 20 -6.33 9.50 -22.77
N THR A 21 -5.04 9.58 -22.47
CA THR A 21 -4.06 8.61 -23.00
C THR A 21 -4.54 7.19 -22.68
N PRO A 22 -4.54 6.27 -23.67
CA PRO A 22 -5.00 4.91 -23.45
C PRO A 22 -4.25 4.28 -22.27
N ARG A 23 -4.98 3.62 -21.38
CA ARG A 23 -4.36 2.93 -20.25
C ARG A 23 -3.60 1.71 -20.75
N THR A 24 -2.29 1.85 -20.95
CA THR A 24 -1.46 0.71 -21.33
C THR A 24 -1.29 -0.26 -20.14
N PRO A 25 -1.24 -1.57 -20.39
CA PRO A 25 -0.94 -2.58 -19.37
C PRO A 25 0.27 -2.19 -18.51
N THR A 26 0.24 -2.59 -17.24
CA THR A 26 1.25 -2.16 -16.26
C THR A 26 1.62 -3.30 -15.35
N PHE A 27 2.93 -3.54 -15.19
CA PHE A 27 3.47 -4.49 -14.22
C PHE A 27 4.58 -3.87 -13.38
N LEU A 28 5.02 -4.60 -12.36
CA LEU A 28 5.98 -4.12 -11.36
C LEU A 28 7.23 -4.99 -11.36
N LEU A 29 8.40 -4.36 -11.45
CA LEU A 29 9.68 -4.97 -11.14
C LEU A 29 10.25 -4.30 -9.90
N GLU A 30 10.80 -5.08 -8.97
CA GLU A 30 11.42 -4.53 -7.76
C GLU A 30 12.87 -4.96 -7.67
N LEU A 31 13.77 -3.98 -7.52
CA LEU A 31 15.21 -4.18 -7.42
C LEU A 31 15.71 -3.66 -6.07
N PRO A 32 16.50 -4.43 -5.31
CA PRO A 32 17.14 -3.94 -4.09
C PRO A 32 18.10 -2.79 -4.41
N LEU A 33 18.26 -1.86 -3.49
CA LEU A 33 19.22 -0.76 -3.62
C LEU A 33 20.39 -0.94 -2.64
N VAL A 34 21.59 -0.61 -3.09
CA VAL A 34 22.77 -0.42 -2.24
C VAL A 34 22.73 0.99 -1.68
N VAL A 35 22.59 1.11 -0.36
CA VAL A 35 22.45 2.40 0.32
C VAL A 35 23.42 2.46 1.49
N ASN A 36 24.29 3.46 1.48
CA ASN A 36 25.21 3.72 2.60
C ASN A 36 24.52 4.49 3.75
N ALA A 37 25.18 4.64 4.89
CA ALA A 37 24.59 5.29 6.07
C ALA A 37 24.22 6.77 5.84
N GLY A 38 25.05 7.51 5.09
CA GLY A 38 24.80 8.92 4.75
C GLY A 38 23.57 9.11 3.85
N GLN A 39 23.49 8.32 2.77
CA GLN A 39 22.32 8.25 1.90
C GLN A 39 21.08 7.82 2.69
N ALA A 40 21.19 6.81 3.57
CA ALA A 40 20.08 6.37 4.40
C ALA A 40 19.55 7.48 5.32
N LYS A 41 20.44 8.33 5.86
CA LYS A 41 20.07 9.52 6.66
C LYS A 41 19.28 10.52 5.81
N ARG A 42 19.75 10.86 4.61
CA ARG A 42 19.04 11.75 3.67
C ARG A 42 17.69 11.19 3.23
N LEU A 43 17.63 9.92 2.84
CA LEU A 43 16.36 9.24 2.50
C LEU A 43 15.34 9.28 3.64
N ARG A 44 15.78 9.18 4.91
CA ARG A 44 14.88 9.34 6.06
C ARG A 44 14.37 10.76 6.19
N ALA A 45 15.22 11.76 5.97
CA ALA A 45 14.80 13.16 5.95
C ALA A 45 13.74 13.41 4.87
N HIS A 46 13.92 12.89 3.65
CA HIS A 46 12.92 13.00 2.60
C HIS A 46 11.61 12.31 2.96
N LEU A 47 11.66 11.08 3.50
CA LEU A 47 10.45 10.37 3.94
C LEU A 47 9.74 11.05 5.11
N GLU A 48 10.47 11.76 5.97
CA GLU A 48 9.89 12.58 7.04
C GLU A 48 9.23 13.85 6.50
N ALA A 49 9.85 14.55 5.55
CA ALA A 49 9.23 15.67 4.84
C ALA A 49 7.94 15.23 4.12
N ALA A 50 7.97 14.09 3.42
CA ALA A 50 6.80 13.48 2.80
C ALA A 50 5.68 13.16 3.81
N ARG A 51 6.05 12.67 5.00
CA ARG A 51 5.10 12.40 6.10
C ARG A 51 4.43 13.68 6.58
N GLN A 52 5.19 14.75 6.78
CA GLN A 52 4.69 16.05 7.22
C GLN A 52 3.76 16.65 6.17
N LEU A 53 4.20 16.73 4.91
CA LEU A 53 3.38 17.27 3.81
C LEU A 53 2.09 16.46 3.61
N SER A 54 2.17 15.12 3.60
CA SER A 54 0.98 14.27 3.47
C SER A 54 0.00 14.47 4.62
N ASN A 55 0.48 14.63 5.86
CA ASN A 55 -0.39 14.91 7.00
C ASN A 55 -1.01 16.32 6.90
N ALA A 56 -0.24 17.33 6.48
CA ALA A 56 -0.77 18.68 6.26
C ALA A 56 -1.90 18.68 5.22
N MET A 57 -1.70 17.98 4.09
CA MET A 57 -2.74 17.79 3.06
C MET A 57 -3.98 17.07 3.60
N LEU A 58 -3.81 16.07 4.47
CA LEU A 58 -4.94 15.39 5.11
C LEU A 58 -5.69 16.31 6.08
N SER A 59 -4.99 17.16 6.85
CA SER A 59 -5.60 18.13 7.76
C SER A 59 -6.40 19.19 6.99
N LEU A 60 -5.79 19.81 5.99
CA LEU A 60 -6.45 20.76 5.09
C LEU A 60 -7.69 20.15 4.46
N GLY A 61 -7.55 18.96 3.90
CA GLY A 61 -8.66 18.27 3.25
C GLY A 61 -9.78 17.85 4.19
N GLN A 62 -9.50 17.56 5.47
CA GLN A 62 -10.53 17.36 6.48
C GLN A 62 -11.28 18.65 6.81
N GLN A 63 -10.59 19.79 6.88
CA GLN A 63 -11.24 21.09 7.08
C GLN A 63 -12.16 21.41 5.91
N ARG A 64 -11.68 21.27 4.66
CA ARG A 64 -12.47 21.46 3.44
C ARG A 64 -13.71 20.54 3.42
N LEU A 65 -13.54 19.25 3.71
CA LEU A 65 -14.66 18.30 3.77
C LEU A 65 -15.68 18.64 4.86
N ARG A 66 -15.23 19.14 6.03
CA ARG A 66 -16.14 19.55 7.10
C ARG A 66 -16.95 20.78 6.71
N ARG A 67 -16.31 21.81 6.15
CA ARG A 67 -16.98 23.02 5.65
C ARG A 67 -18.00 22.68 4.55
N MET A 68 -17.58 21.88 3.57
CA MET A 68 -18.46 21.42 2.49
C MET A 68 -19.68 20.64 2.99
N ARG A 69 -19.58 19.89 4.11
CA ARG A 69 -20.71 19.15 4.69
C ARG A 69 -21.61 20.01 5.56
N ALA A 70 -21.09 21.13 6.08
CA ALA A 70 -21.84 22.08 6.89
C ALA A 70 -22.63 23.08 6.04
N ASP A 71 -22.25 23.23 4.77
CA ASP A 71 -22.95 24.05 3.78
C ASP A 71 -24.40 23.54 3.56
N PRO A 72 -25.44 24.39 3.68
CA PRO A 72 -26.83 24.00 3.42
C PRO A 72 -27.03 23.35 2.05
N ALA A 73 -26.31 23.80 1.02
CA ALA A 73 -26.40 23.25 -0.33
C ALA A 73 -25.93 21.78 -0.39
N TRP A 74 -25.17 21.29 0.61
CA TRP A 74 -24.88 19.86 0.75
C TRP A 74 -26.13 19.03 1.05
N GLN A 75 -27.04 19.53 1.89
CA GLN A 75 -28.29 18.82 2.18
C GLN A 75 -29.25 18.90 0.99
N GLU A 76 -29.31 20.03 0.29
CA GLU A 76 -30.04 20.16 -0.97
C GLU A 76 -29.53 19.17 -2.03
N ALA A 77 -28.21 19.08 -2.23
CA ALA A 77 -27.63 18.09 -3.13
C ALA A 77 -27.91 16.64 -2.66
N ARG A 78 -28.10 16.43 -1.35
CA ARG A 78 -28.48 15.13 -0.79
C ARG A 78 -29.96 14.78 -0.96
N SER A 79 -30.87 15.76 -1.00
CA SER A 79 -32.30 15.54 -1.18
C SER A 79 -32.67 15.23 -2.64
N LEU A 80 -31.85 15.66 -3.61
CA LEU A 80 -32.02 15.30 -5.03
C LEU A 80 -32.17 13.78 -5.23
N SER A 81 -33.19 13.36 -5.97
CA SER A 81 -33.43 11.93 -6.25
C SER A 81 -32.21 11.25 -6.87
N ARG A 82 -31.98 9.98 -6.51
CA ARG A 82 -30.93 9.14 -7.15
C ARG A 82 -31.26 8.79 -8.60
N ALA A 83 -32.51 8.98 -9.04
CA ALA A 83 -32.90 8.85 -10.43
C ALA A 83 -32.27 9.95 -11.31
N HIS A 84 -32.18 11.19 -10.79
CA HIS A 84 -31.59 12.33 -11.49
C HIS A 84 -30.06 12.38 -11.33
N LYS A 85 -29.39 11.32 -11.81
CA LYS A 85 -27.93 11.11 -11.61
C LYS A 85 -27.08 12.30 -12.07
N ALA A 86 -27.40 12.89 -13.23
CA ALA A 86 -26.65 14.00 -13.81
C ALA A 86 -26.76 15.26 -12.96
N GLN A 87 -27.98 15.70 -12.63
CA GLN A 87 -28.24 16.86 -11.79
C GLN A 87 -27.59 16.71 -10.41
N ARG A 88 -27.74 15.54 -9.78
CA ARG A 88 -27.13 15.24 -8.49
C ARG A 88 -25.60 15.27 -8.56
N ALA A 89 -25.01 14.72 -9.61
CA ALA A 89 -23.56 14.76 -9.82
C ALA A 89 -23.05 16.19 -10.04
N ALA A 90 -23.77 17.00 -10.81
CA ALA A 90 -23.45 18.41 -11.03
C ALA A 90 -23.49 19.21 -9.72
N ALA A 91 -24.53 19.05 -8.90
CA ALA A 91 -24.65 19.71 -7.60
C ALA A 91 -23.47 19.38 -6.67
N PHE A 92 -23.11 18.10 -6.52
CA PHE A 92 -21.93 17.72 -5.76
C PHE A 92 -20.62 18.19 -6.39
N SER A 93 -20.52 18.26 -7.72
CA SER A 93 -19.33 18.77 -8.42
C SER A 93 -19.11 20.25 -8.11
N SER A 94 -20.17 21.07 -8.22
CA SER A 94 -20.13 22.50 -7.91
C SER A 94 -19.72 22.76 -6.45
N LEU A 95 -20.35 22.04 -5.50
CA LEU A 95 -19.96 22.10 -4.09
C LEU A 95 -18.48 21.75 -3.86
N ARG A 96 -18.00 20.69 -4.50
CA ARG A 96 -16.60 20.28 -4.37
C ARG A 96 -15.66 21.34 -4.91
N THR A 97 -16.01 21.99 -6.01
CA THR A 97 -15.21 23.09 -6.56
C THR A 97 -15.21 24.29 -5.63
N ALA A 98 -16.38 24.75 -5.16
CA ALA A 98 -16.52 25.88 -4.24
C ALA A 98 -15.72 25.71 -2.95
N HIS A 99 -15.71 24.50 -2.38
CA HIS A 99 -14.98 24.19 -1.15
C HIS A 99 -13.53 23.70 -1.37
N GLY A 100 -13.03 23.74 -2.61
CA GLY A 100 -11.69 23.27 -2.95
C GLY A 100 -11.45 21.77 -2.66
N PHE A 101 -12.50 20.96 -2.67
CA PHE A 101 -12.48 19.50 -2.47
C PHE A 101 -12.42 18.72 -3.79
N THR A 102 -11.49 19.13 -4.66
CA THR A 102 -11.16 18.45 -5.93
C THR A 102 -9.67 18.07 -5.95
N GLU A 103 -9.29 17.09 -6.79
CA GLU A 103 -7.87 16.71 -6.91
C GLU A 103 -7.01 17.89 -7.39
N ALA A 104 -7.54 18.69 -8.33
CA ALA A 104 -6.88 19.89 -8.83
C ALA A 104 -6.66 20.94 -7.71
N ALA A 105 -7.66 21.19 -6.87
CA ALA A 105 -7.53 22.10 -5.74
C ALA A 105 -6.54 21.61 -4.67
N PHE A 106 -6.30 20.29 -4.58
CA PHE A 106 -5.24 19.72 -3.74
C PHE A 106 -3.86 19.91 -4.39
N HIS A 107 -3.74 19.80 -5.72
CA HIS A 107 -2.50 20.10 -6.43
C HIS A 107 -2.13 21.58 -6.36
N GLN A 108 -3.11 22.50 -6.32
CA GLN A 108 -2.81 23.92 -6.09
C GLN A 108 -2.39 24.15 -4.63
N ALA A 109 -3.15 23.61 -3.67
CA ALA A 109 -2.84 23.81 -2.25
C ALA A 109 -1.47 23.26 -1.84
N VAL A 110 -1.02 22.16 -2.43
CA VAL A 110 0.30 21.58 -2.09
C VAL A 110 1.45 22.51 -2.46
N LYS A 111 1.29 23.41 -3.44
CA LYS A 111 2.32 24.39 -3.80
C LYS A 111 2.61 25.33 -2.62
N GLY A 112 1.56 25.84 -1.97
CA GLY A 112 1.71 26.72 -0.79
C GLY A 112 2.18 25.99 0.47
N LEU A 113 1.99 24.68 0.56
CA LEU A 113 2.49 23.87 1.68
C LEU A 113 3.90 23.32 1.44
N ARG A 114 4.41 23.40 0.21
CA ARG A 114 5.75 22.93 -0.18
C ARG A 114 6.72 24.11 -0.12
N VAL A 115 7.09 24.48 1.11
CA VAL A 115 7.99 25.61 1.44
C VAL A 115 9.08 25.18 2.41
N GLY A 116 10.18 25.94 2.47
CA GLY A 116 11.34 25.69 3.35
C GLY A 116 11.86 24.25 3.22
N TRP A 117 12.11 23.61 4.36
CA TRP A 117 12.60 22.23 4.45
C TRP A 117 11.79 21.20 3.63
N ILE A 118 10.47 21.38 3.49
CA ILE A 118 9.66 20.47 2.67
C ILE A 118 10.02 20.62 1.19
N ALA A 119 10.25 21.85 0.73
CA ALA A 119 10.61 22.13 -0.67
C ALA A 119 12.00 21.61 -1.03
N GLU A 120 12.95 21.65 -0.09
CA GLU A 120 14.30 21.09 -0.24
C GLU A 120 14.29 19.56 -0.39
N HIS A 121 13.30 18.90 0.22
CA HIS A 121 13.26 17.44 0.30
C HIS A 121 12.26 16.79 -0.66
N ILE A 122 11.28 17.55 -1.14
CA ILE A 122 10.16 17.06 -1.95
C ILE A 122 9.97 18.01 -3.13
N GLU A 123 10.34 17.53 -4.31
CA GLU A 123 10.16 18.24 -5.57
C GLU A 123 8.68 18.32 -5.96
N ALA A 124 8.33 19.27 -6.83
CA ALA A 124 6.95 19.62 -7.14
C ALA A 124 6.10 18.43 -7.64
N VAL A 125 6.67 17.55 -8.46
CA VAL A 125 5.94 16.39 -9.01
C VAL A 125 5.63 15.37 -7.91
N LEU A 126 6.58 15.11 -6.99
CA LEU A 126 6.37 14.25 -5.83
C LEU A 126 5.35 14.84 -4.85
N ALA A 127 5.37 16.16 -4.63
CA ALA A 127 4.37 16.83 -3.82
C ALA A 127 2.94 16.61 -4.38
N GLN A 128 2.77 16.63 -5.71
CA GLN A 128 1.49 16.33 -6.34
C GLN A 128 1.05 14.87 -6.14
N THR A 129 1.95 13.88 -6.16
CA THR A 129 1.56 12.48 -5.89
C THR A 129 1.10 12.30 -4.44
N LEU A 130 1.74 12.99 -3.50
CA LEU A 130 1.31 13.04 -2.10
C LEU A 130 -0.06 13.71 -1.94
N ALA A 131 -0.31 14.80 -2.67
CA ALA A 131 -1.60 15.48 -2.70
C ALA A 131 -2.71 14.59 -3.27
N SER A 132 -2.48 13.93 -4.41
CA SER A 132 -3.39 12.93 -4.99
C SER A 132 -3.69 11.79 -4.01
N ARG A 133 -2.67 11.28 -3.30
CA ARG A 133 -2.84 10.23 -2.30
C ARG A 133 -3.72 10.70 -1.13
N ALA A 134 -3.52 11.93 -0.64
CA ALA A 134 -4.34 12.51 0.41
C ALA A 134 -5.80 12.71 -0.05
N TYR A 135 -6.00 13.28 -1.24
CA TYR A 135 -7.32 13.46 -1.84
C TYR A 135 -8.06 12.13 -2.00
N ARG A 136 -7.43 11.09 -2.57
CA ARG A 136 -8.05 9.76 -2.72
C ARG A 136 -8.48 9.16 -1.38
N ALA A 137 -7.66 9.33 -0.33
CA ALA A 137 -8.02 8.86 1.02
C ALA A 137 -9.24 9.60 1.58
N LEU A 138 -9.28 10.93 1.43
CA LEU A 138 -10.41 11.75 1.88
C LEU A 138 -11.67 11.53 1.05
N ASN A 139 -11.54 11.35 -0.27
CA ASN A 139 -12.66 11.06 -1.15
C ASN A 139 -13.37 9.76 -0.75
N ARG A 140 -12.62 8.75 -0.30
CA ARG A 140 -13.23 7.53 0.27
C ARG A 140 -14.06 7.83 1.52
N VAL A 141 -13.66 8.78 2.36
CA VAL A 141 -14.44 9.22 3.52
C VAL A 141 -15.66 10.03 3.10
N CYS A 142 -15.48 10.91 2.11
CA CYS A 142 -16.58 11.69 1.52
C CYS A 142 -17.69 10.79 0.99
N LEU A 143 -17.32 9.72 0.26
CA LEU A 143 -18.22 8.75 -0.36
C LEU A 143 -18.75 7.67 0.61
N GLY A 144 -18.49 7.76 1.91
CA GLY A 144 -18.90 6.73 2.88
C GLY A 144 -18.16 5.37 2.76
N LYS A 145 -17.17 5.26 1.87
CA LYS A 145 -16.34 4.06 1.65
C LYS A 145 -15.28 3.85 2.75
N ALA A 146 -15.13 4.81 3.66
CA ALA A 146 -14.24 4.76 4.82
C ALA A 146 -14.77 5.66 5.95
N ARG A 147 -14.57 5.26 7.21
CA ARG A 147 -15.00 6.06 8.38
C ARG A 147 -14.14 7.30 8.62
N ARG A 148 -12.82 7.19 8.46
CA ARG A 148 -11.85 8.27 8.70
C ARG A 148 -10.57 8.05 7.92
N VAL A 149 -9.85 9.14 7.65
CA VAL A 149 -8.46 9.05 7.17
C VAL A 149 -7.50 8.78 8.32
N ARG A 150 -6.32 8.27 7.99
CA ARG A 150 -5.30 7.89 8.98
C ARG A 150 -4.02 8.68 8.73
N PHE A 151 -3.70 9.57 9.67
CA PHE A 151 -2.42 10.27 9.69
C PHE A 151 -1.25 9.31 9.94
N LYS A 152 -0.10 9.67 9.39
CA LYS A 152 1.16 8.95 9.57
C LYS A 152 1.90 9.51 10.79
N SER A 153 2.03 8.70 11.83
CA SER A 153 2.83 9.05 13.01
C SER A 153 4.33 8.94 12.70
N ARG A 154 5.18 9.64 13.48
CA ARG A 154 6.65 9.52 13.38
C ARG A 154 7.12 8.06 13.46
N GLY A 155 6.55 7.27 14.37
CA GLY A 155 6.91 5.86 14.54
C GLY A 155 6.48 4.91 13.42
N ARG A 156 5.44 5.24 12.61
CA ARG A 156 5.10 4.46 11.41
C ARG A 156 5.81 5.00 10.17
N GLY A 157 5.97 6.32 10.09
CA GLY A 157 6.59 7.01 8.97
C GLY A 157 5.86 6.83 7.64
N PHE A 158 6.51 7.35 6.60
CA PHE A 158 6.28 7.00 5.22
C PHE A 158 7.27 5.91 4.81
N SER A 159 6.79 4.87 4.12
CA SER A 159 7.61 3.72 3.70
C SER A 159 7.70 3.59 2.19
N SER A 160 7.09 4.52 1.45
CA SER A 160 7.11 4.55 -0.01
C SER A 160 6.80 5.93 -0.53
N ILE A 161 7.53 6.36 -1.56
CA ILE A 161 7.27 7.58 -2.32
C ILE A 161 7.43 7.27 -3.80
N GLU A 162 6.57 7.85 -4.64
CA GLU A 162 6.50 7.57 -6.07
C GLU A 162 6.42 8.85 -6.86
N ASN A 163 6.98 8.77 -8.07
CA ASN A 163 6.85 9.80 -9.07
C ASN A 163 5.66 9.53 -10.01
N LYS A 164 5.33 10.50 -10.88
CA LYS A 164 4.34 10.33 -11.95
C LYS A 164 4.96 9.84 -13.25
N ARG A 165 6.26 10.08 -13.42
CA ARG A 165 7.05 9.89 -14.64
C ARG A 165 8.50 9.57 -14.28
N ASN A 166 9.29 9.13 -15.25
CA ASN A 166 10.69 8.73 -15.07
C ASN A 166 11.72 9.75 -15.63
N ASP A 167 11.30 10.97 -15.95
CA ASP A 167 12.14 12.01 -16.60
C ASP A 167 12.67 13.08 -15.62
N THR A 168 12.13 13.13 -14.39
CA THR A 168 12.34 14.24 -13.45
C THR A 168 12.44 13.71 -12.02
N SER A 169 13.18 14.39 -11.14
CA SER A 169 13.27 14.05 -9.70
C SER A 169 13.62 12.57 -9.48
N LEU A 170 12.83 11.86 -8.65
CA LEU A 170 12.93 10.42 -8.39
C LEU A 170 12.74 9.62 -9.68
N ARG A 171 13.84 9.16 -10.28
CA ARG A 171 13.84 8.41 -11.53
C ARG A 171 14.88 7.31 -11.55
N PHE A 172 14.64 6.29 -12.35
CA PHE A 172 15.57 5.19 -12.55
C PHE A 172 16.25 5.31 -13.91
N VAL A 173 17.57 5.10 -13.95
CA VAL A 173 18.37 5.10 -15.17
C VAL A 173 19.14 3.80 -15.28
N LEU A 174 19.23 3.27 -16.49
CA LEU A 174 20.10 2.16 -16.84
C LEU A 174 21.30 2.72 -17.60
N GLN A 175 22.50 2.26 -17.24
CA GLN A 175 23.68 2.48 -18.05
C GLN A 175 23.63 1.59 -19.29
N PRO A 176 24.14 2.09 -20.42
CA PRO A 176 24.35 1.28 -21.61
C PRO A 176 25.24 0.05 -21.34
N PRO A 177 25.12 -1.03 -22.13
CA PRO A 177 25.95 -2.23 -21.98
C PRO A 177 27.45 -1.95 -22.02
N GLU A 178 27.87 -0.98 -22.84
CA GLU A 178 29.26 -0.57 -23.01
C GLU A 178 29.85 0.04 -21.71
N LYS A 179 28.98 0.47 -20.78
CA LYS A 179 29.35 1.07 -19.49
C LYS A 179 29.11 0.13 -18.30
N GLY A 180 28.85 -1.16 -18.55
CA GLY A 180 28.80 -2.18 -17.51
C GLY A 180 27.40 -2.51 -16.97
N ASN A 181 26.32 -2.15 -17.68
CA ASN A 181 24.95 -2.58 -17.35
C ASN A 181 24.53 -2.29 -15.89
N ALA A 182 24.95 -1.17 -15.30
CA ALA A 182 24.51 -0.79 -13.97
C ALA A 182 23.20 0.03 -14.01
N GLY A 183 22.36 -0.13 -12.99
CA GLY A 183 21.15 0.67 -12.85
C GLY A 183 21.17 1.51 -11.58
N PHE A 184 20.61 2.71 -11.63
CA PHE A 184 20.61 3.64 -10.52
C PHE A 184 19.25 4.30 -10.32
N LEU A 185 18.82 4.37 -9.06
CA LEU A 185 17.77 5.30 -8.66
C LEU A 185 18.42 6.65 -8.33
N LEU A 186 18.05 7.69 -9.07
CA LEU A 186 18.49 9.05 -8.86
C LEU A 186 17.42 9.81 -8.07
N TRP A 187 17.82 10.48 -6.99
CA TRP A 187 16.93 11.38 -6.25
C TRP A 187 17.71 12.41 -5.43
N ASN A 188 17.40 13.69 -5.63
CA ASN A 188 17.93 14.81 -4.82
C ASN A 188 19.46 14.78 -4.62
N GLY A 189 20.20 14.59 -5.72
CA GLY A 189 21.66 14.50 -5.73
C GLY A 189 22.23 13.12 -5.38
N ASP A 190 21.44 12.21 -4.80
CA ASP A 190 21.87 10.85 -4.54
C ASP A 190 21.73 9.95 -5.77
N GLN A 191 22.78 9.17 -6.04
CA GLN A 191 22.80 8.05 -6.96
C GLN A 191 22.83 6.74 -6.16
N LEU A 192 21.75 5.98 -6.22
CA LEU A 192 21.57 4.74 -5.45
C LEU A 192 21.67 3.53 -6.40
N PRO A 193 22.76 2.75 -6.37
CA PRO A 193 22.91 1.58 -7.22
C PRO A 193 21.83 0.55 -6.94
N ALA A 194 21.23 -0.01 -7.99
CA ALA A 194 20.36 -1.17 -7.90
C ALA A 194 21.17 -2.46 -8.05
N LEU A 195 20.85 -3.45 -7.22
CA LEU A 195 21.34 -4.81 -7.39
C LEU A 195 20.51 -5.48 -8.48
N ILE A 196 21.12 -5.61 -9.67
CA ILE A 196 20.49 -6.21 -10.84
C ILE A 196 21.11 -7.59 -11.05
N ASP A 197 20.25 -8.61 -11.05
CA ASP A 197 20.62 -9.96 -11.47
C ASP A 197 20.31 -10.11 -12.96
N TRP A 198 21.34 -10.02 -13.79
CA TRP A 198 21.23 -10.14 -15.24
C TRP A 198 21.02 -11.58 -15.72
N GLN A 199 21.09 -12.57 -14.83
CA GLN A 199 20.77 -13.96 -15.13
C GLN A 199 19.29 -14.28 -14.88
N ASP A 200 18.57 -13.42 -14.14
CA ASP A 200 17.13 -13.59 -13.90
C ASP A 200 16.32 -13.10 -15.11
N GLU A 201 15.66 -14.04 -15.79
CA GLU A 201 14.76 -13.79 -16.93
C GLU A 201 13.68 -12.72 -16.66
N VAL A 202 13.13 -12.64 -15.44
CA VAL A 202 12.07 -11.69 -15.07
C VAL A 202 12.65 -10.29 -14.94
N VAL A 203 13.87 -10.19 -14.41
CA VAL A 203 14.59 -8.92 -14.29
C VAL A 203 14.93 -8.41 -15.69
N CYS A 204 15.55 -9.24 -16.52
CA CYS A 204 15.92 -8.89 -17.89
C CYS A 204 14.68 -8.53 -18.73
N HIS A 205 13.61 -9.31 -18.65
CA HIS A 205 12.32 -8.98 -19.28
C HIS A 205 11.85 -7.60 -18.83
N GLY A 206 11.76 -7.37 -17.51
CA GLY A 206 11.28 -6.09 -16.98
C GLY A 206 12.13 -4.88 -17.40
N LEU A 207 13.45 -5.01 -17.44
CA LEU A 207 14.35 -3.90 -17.81
C LEU A 207 14.33 -3.55 -19.31
N ARG A 208 13.81 -4.42 -20.17
CA ARG A 208 13.55 -4.12 -21.59
C ARG A 208 12.30 -3.27 -21.81
N HIS A 209 11.39 -3.25 -20.83
CA HIS A 209 10.16 -2.47 -20.94
C HIS A 209 10.34 -1.01 -20.53
N ARG A 210 9.55 -0.14 -21.16
CA ARG A 210 9.53 1.29 -20.82
C ARG A 210 9.15 1.51 -19.36
N ILE A 211 9.98 2.25 -18.64
CA ILE A 211 9.70 2.69 -17.27
C ILE A 211 8.72 3.86 -17.30
N LYS A 212 7.51 3.64 -16.78
CA LYS A 212 6.52 4.72 -16.59
C LYS A 212 7.00 5.65 -15.49
N TYR A 213 7.31 5.11 -14.32
CA TYR A 213 7.86 5.85 -13.19
C TYR A 213 8.52 4.91 -12.17
N ALA A 214 9.35 5.49 -11.30
CA ALA A 214 9.99 4.81 -10.19
C ALA A 214 9.28 5.11 -8.85
N ARG A 215 9.33 4.14 -7.95
CA ARG A 215 8.89 4.26 -6.55
C ARG A 215 9.99 3.78 -5.62
N LEU A 216 10.43 4.65 -4.71
CA LEU A 216 11.29 4.23 -3.61
C LEU A 216 10.45 3.49 -2.55
N LEU A 217 10.95 2.34 -2.09
CA LEU A 217 10.37 1.56 -1.00
C LEU A 217 11.37 1.45 0.15
N GLN A 218 10.90 1.64 1.38
CA GLN A 218 11.64 1.39 2.61
C GLN A 218 10.95 0.27 3.42
N ARG A 219 11.71 -0.75 3.80
CA ARG A 219 11.22 -1.91 4.56
C ARG A 219 12.09 -2.18 5.78
N PRO A 220 11.55 -2.73 6.88
CA PRO A 220 12.37 -3.19 7.98
C PRO A 220 13.32 -4.32 7.54
N ALA A 221 14.61 -4.17 7.84
CA ALA A 221 15.63 -5.20 7.68
C ALA A 221 15.97 -5.84 9.03
N SER A 222 16.39 -7.11 9.00
CA SER A 222 16.71 -7.90 10.21
C SER A 222 17.64 -9.07 9.90
N SER A 223 18.57 -8.88 8.95
CA SER A 223 19.58 -9.88 8.64
C SER A 223 20.78 -9.74 9.56
N LYS A 224 21.37 -10.84 10.01
CA LYS A 224 22.68 -10.84 10.69
C LYS A 224 23.82 -10.48 9.72
N ARG A 225 23.62 -10.73 8.42
CA ARG A 225 24.55 -10.40 7.32
C ARG A 225 24.27 -9.02 6.71
N ALA A 226 23.58 -8.14 7.44
CA ALA A 226 23.20 -6.84 6.94
C ALA A 226 24.41 -5.89 6.91
N ALA A 227 24.60 -5.17 5.81
CA ALA A 227 25.63 -4.15 5.65
C ALA A 227 24.99 -2.80 5.23
N GLY A 228 25.71 -1.70 5.40
CA GLY A 228 25.21 -0.36 5.08
C GLY A 228 23.90 -0.03 5.79
N ALA A 229 22.93 0.55 5.07
CA ALA A 229 21.62 0.92 5.64
C ALA A 229 20.84 -0.26 6.24
N ASP A 230 21.04 -1.48 5.71
CA ASP A 230 20.37 -2.68 6.22
C ASP A 230 20.77 -2.97 7.67
N ALA A 231 22.02 -2.66 8.05
CA ALA A 231 22.54 -2.84 9.41
C ALA A 231 21.81 -1.92 10.41
N GLU A 232 21.35 -0.75 9.96
CA GLU A 232 20.49 0.15 10.73
C GLU A 232 19.03 -0.33 10.82
N GLY A 233 18.73 -1.51 10.28
CA GLY A 233 17.41 -2.15 10.33
C GLY A 233 16.44 -1.67 9.25
N ARG A 234 16.93 -1.09 8.16
CA ARG A 234 16.10 -0.64 7.03
C ARG A 234 16.71 -1.04 5.69
N ARG A 235 15.92 -1.71 4.85
CA ARG A 235 16.24 -2.01 3.45
C ARG A 235 15.49 -1.09 2.51
N TYR A 236 16.19 -0.68 1.46
CA TYR A 236 15.65 0.15 0.40
C TYR A 236 15.57 -0.64 -0.90
N CYS A 237 14.48 -0.46 -1.63
CA CYS A 237 14.30 -1.02 -2.96
C CYS A 237 13.77 0.08 -3.88
N VAL A 238 14.07 -0.01 -5.17
CA VAL A 238 13.31 0.69 -6.20
C VAL A 238 12.27 -0.28 -6.75
N GLN A 239 11.04 0.20 -6.89
CA GLN A 239 9.99 -0.49 -7.62
C GLN A 239 9.72 0.29 -8.90
N LEU A 240 10.05 -0.34 -10.02
CA LEU A 240 9.78 0.16 -11.36
C LEU A 240 8.36 -0.19 -11.75
N VAL A 241 7.63 0.81 -12.22
CA VAL A 241 6.31 0.63 -12.81
C VAL A 241 6.49 0.64 -14.32
N LEU A 242 6.33 -0.53 -14.93
CA LEU A 242 6.71 -0.82 -16.30
C LEU A 242 5.47 -0.94 -17.18
N GLU A 243 5.61 -0.56 -18.44
CA GLU A 243 4.61 -0.73 -19.47
C GLU A 243 4.63 -2.13 -20.07
N GLY A 244 3.46 -2.76 -20.21
CA GLY A 244 3.31 -4.09 -20.80
C GLY A 244 2.80 -5.14 -19.81
N THR A 245 3.08 -6.40 -20.11
CA THR A 245 2.72 -7.57 -19.31
C THR A 245 3.96 -8.17 -18.64
N PRO A 246 3.82 -8.71 -17.42
CA PRO A 246 4.94 -9.38 -16.75
C PRO A 246 5.29 -10.68 -17.48
N LEU A 247 6.56 -11.10 -17.37
CA LEU A 247 7.00 -12.40 -17.88
C LEU A 247 6.23 -13.53 -17.20
N GLN A 248 5.63 -14.41 -18.00
CA GLN A 248 5.11 -15.68 -17.53
C GLN A 248 6.23 -16.73 -17.64
N LYS A 249 6.68 -17.25 -16.50
CA LYS A 249 7.71 -18.29 -16.50
C LYS A 249 7.18 -19.56 -17.16
N PRO A 250 7.98 -20.28 -17.97
CA PRO A 250 7.54 -21.52 -18.63
C PRO A 250 6.94 -22.55 -17.67
N LYS A 251 7.50 -22.68 -16.46
CA LYS A 251 7.01 -23.57 -15.39
C LYS A 251 5.65 -23.17 -14.76
N HIS A 252 5.12 -22.00 -15.09
CA HIS A 252 3.86 -21.48 -14.56
C HIS A 252 2.83 -21.40 -15.68
N MET A 253 2.54 -22.54 -16.29
CA MET A 253 1.48 -22.69 -17.28
C MET A 253 0.11 -22.39 -16.67
N VAL A 254 -0.79 -21.88 -17.51
CA VAL A 254 -2.16 -21.56 -17.14
C VAL A 254 -3.08 -22.52 -17.89
N GLY A 255 -3.93 -23.24 -17.16
CA GLY A 255 -4.93 -24.13 -17.73
C GLY A 255 -6.03 -23.37 -18.46
N HIS A 256 -6.71 -24.01 -19.40
CA HIS A 256 -7.75 -23.37 -20.22
C HIS A 256 -9.16 -23.52 -19.63
N GLY A 257 -9.34 -24.46 -18.71
CA GLY A 257 -10.64 -24.82 -18.14
C GLY A 257 -11.20 -23.84 -17.11
N ILE A 258 -12.37 -24.22 -16.60
CA ILE A 258 -13.07 -23.54 -15.51
C ILE A 258 -12.74 -24.24 -14.19
N VAL A 259 -12.58 -23.46 -13.12
CA VAL A 259 -12.39 -23.97 -11.76
C VAL A 259 -13.46 -23.39 -10.85
N GLY A 260 -14.33 -24.25 -10.33
CA GLY A 260 -15.17 -23.91 -9.19
C GLY A 260 -14.31 -23.88 -7.94
N ALA A 261 -14.36 -22.80 -7.18
CA ALA A 261 -13.58 -22.65 -5.96
C ALA A 261 -14.49 -22.21 -4.81
N ASP A 262 -14.37 -22.90 -3.68
CA ASP A 262 -14.97 -22.50 -2.42
C ASP A 262 -13.85 -22.16 -1.42
N VAL A 263 -13.79 -20.89 -1.04
CA VAL A 263 -12.75 -20.37 -0.17
C VAL A 263 -13.32 -20.35 1.22
N GLY A 264 -12.86 -21.20 2.14
CA GLY A 264 -13.20 -21.14 3.56
C GLY A 264 -12.24 -20.28 4.40
N PRO A 265 -12.47 -20.12 5.72
CA PRO A 265 -11.59 -19.33 6.59
C PRO A 265 -10.14 -19.84 6.70
N SER A 266 -9.93 -21.14 6.49
CA SER A 266 -8.62 -21.80 6.54
C SER A 266 -8.39 -22.83 5.42
N THR A 267 -9.33 -22.98 4.50
CA THR A 267 -9.35 -24.02 3.47
C THR A 267 -9.73 -23.43 2.12
N LEU A 268 -9.36 -24.14 1.06
CA LEU A 268 -9.71 -23.84 -0.32
C LEU A 268 -10.14 -25.16 -0.95
N ALA A 269 -11.42 -25.32 -1.24
CA ALA A 269 -11.91 -26.41 -2.08
C ALA A 269 -11.85 -25.98 -3.54
N LEU A 270 -11.36 -26.87 -4.41
CA LEU A 270 -11.21 -26.64 -5.84
C LEU A 270 -11.87 -27.80 -6.58
N VAL A 271 -12.73 -27.48 -7.53
CA VAL A 271 -13.39 -28.42 -8.42
C VAL A 271 -13.09 -27.97 -9.85
N PRO A 272 -12.05 -28.53 -10.49
CA PRO A 272 -11.77 -28.22 -11.89
C PRO A 272 -12.84 -28.82 -12.80
N GLN A 273 -13.00 -28.25 -13.99
CA GLN A 273 -13.89 -28.80 -15.03
C GLN A 273 -13.49 -30.22 -15.44
N GLU A 274 -12.19 -30.49 -15.47
CA GLU A 274 -11.60 -31.79 -15.77
C GLU A 274 -10.61 -32.12 -14.65
N GLY A 275 -10.75 -33.30 -14.05
CA GLY A 275 -9.90 -33.79 -12.95
C GLY A 275 -10.60 -33.88 -11.59
N GLU A 276 -9.83 -34.23 -10.57
CA GLU A 276 -10.35 -34.49 -9.23
C GLU A 276 -10.58 -33.20 -8.42
N ALA A 277 -11.63 -33.22 -7.61
CA ALA A 277 -11.83 -32.19 -6.59
C ALA A 277 -10.74 -32.29 -5.51
N SER A 278 -10.28 -31.15 -5.01
CA SER A 278 -9.26 -31.10 -3.95
C SER A 278 -9.64 -30.14 -2.83
N LEU A 279 -9.29 -30.51 -1.60
CA LEU A 279 -9.44 -29.65 -0.42
C LEU A 279 -8.07 -29.32 0.15
N GLN A 280 -7.65 -28.06 -0.03
CA GLN A 280 -6.37 -27.58 0.42
C GLN A 280 -6.50 -26.76 1.72
N VAL A 281 -5.55 -26.89 2.64
CA VAL A 281 -5.48 -26.02 3.83
C VAL A 281 -4.55 -24.85 3.54
N PHE A 282 -5.03 -23.62 3.77
CA PHE A 282 -4.23 -22.43 3.55
C PHE A 282 -2.96 -22.45 4.40
N CYS A 283 -1.82 -22.36 3.70
CA CYS A 283 -0.50 -22.26 4.31
C CYS A 283 -0.24 -23.37 5.35
N ALA A 284 -0.56 -24.62 5.02
CA ALA A 284 -0.32 -25.78 5.90
C ALA A 284 1.14 -25.89 6.36
N GLU A 285 2.09 -25.58 5.46
CA GLU A 285 3.54 -25.53 5.73
C GLU A 285 3.98 -24.39 6.66
N LEU A 286 3.07 -23.46 7.00
CA LEU A 286 3.40 -22.36 7.87
C LEU A 286 3.51 -22.85 9.33
N ALA A 287 4.74 -22.94 9.83
CA ALA A 287 5.03 -23.29 11.23
C ALA A 287 5.38 -22.02 12.06
N PRO A 288 4.39 -21.28 12.60
CA PRO A 288 4.67 -20.15 13.47
C PRO A 288 5.25 -20.63 14.81
N ASP A 289 6.39 -20.09 15.19
CA ASP A 289 6.93 -20.21 16.55
C ASP A 289 6.14 -19.32 17.53
N GLU A 290 4.90 -19.71 17.79
CA GLU A 290 3.97 -18.98 18.67
C GLU A 290 4.52 -18.90 20.10
N ARG A 291 5.28 -19.90 20.54
CA ARG A 291 5.91 -19.93 21.87
C ARG A 291 6.92 -18.79 21.99
N ALA A 292 7.81 -18.58 21.02
CA ALA A 292 8.74 -17.47 21.07
C ALA A 292 8.07 -16.11 20.90
N ILE A 293 7.03 -15.98 20.06
CA ILE A 293 6.26 -14.74 19.95
C ILE A 293 5.63 -14.40 21.31
N ARG A 294 5.02 -15.38 21.98
CA ARG A 294 4.45 -15.22 23.33
C ARG A 294 5.50 -14.87 24.38
N ARG A 295 6.70 -15.49 24.33
CA ARG A 295 7.82 -15.13 25.22
C ARG A 295 8.25 -13.67 25.03
N LEU A 296 8.40 -13.22 23.79
CA LEU A 296 8.74 -11.82 23.48
C LEU A 296 7.64 -10.84 23.92
N GLN A 297 6.37 -11.19 23.75
CA GLN A 297 5.26 -10.37 24.23
C GLN A 297 5.29 -10.22 25.76
N ARG A 298 5.43 -11.32 26.50
CA ARG A 298 5.56 -11.28 27.96
C ARG A 298 6.78 -10.48 28.41
N GLN A 299 7.91 -10.62 27.73
CA GLN A 299 9.11 -9.83 27.99
C GLN A 299 8.87 -8.33 27.77
N MET A 300 8.20 -7.96 26.66
CA MET A 300 7.81 -6.57 26.38
C MET A 300 6.87 -6.01 27.45
N ASP A 301 5.89 -6.80 27.90
CA ASP A 301 4.96 -6.37 28.94
C ASP A 301 5.66 -6.12 30.28
N ARG A 302 6.58 -7.01 30.69
CA ARG A 302 7.42 -6.81 31.89
C ARG A 302 8.29 -5.56 31.80
N GLN A 303 8.96 -5.36 30.67
CA GLN A 303 9.79 -4.17 30.43
C GLN A 303 8.98 -2.88 30.44
N ARG A 304 7.76 -2.90 29.87
CA ARG A 304 6.86 -1.75 29.89
C ARG A 304 6.41 -1.41 31.31
N ARG A 305 6.04 -2.42 32.11
CA ARG A 305 5.68 -2.25 33.53
C ARG A 305 6.82 -1.66 34.35
N ALA A 306 8.00 -2.28 34.27
CA ALA A 306 9.19 -1.82 34.99
C ALA A 306 9.62 -0.39 34.59
N GLY A 307 9.44 -0.02 33.32
CA GLY A 307 9.79 1.31 32.84
C GLY A 307 8.73 2.38 33.07
N ASN A 308 7.53 2.00 33.54
CA ASN A 308 6.38 2.89 33.75
C ASN A 308 5.53 2.44 34.96
N PRO A 309 6.11 2.24 36.16
CA PRO A 309 5.39 1.70 37.31
C PRO A 309 4.18 2.58 37.72
N GLU A 310 4.29 3.90 37.56
CA GLU A 310 3.25 4.89 37.85
C GLU A 310 1.95 4.70 37.06
N HIS A 311 2.00 3.97 35.94
CA HIS A 311 0.85 3.70 35.10
C HIS A 311 0.06 2.45 35.50
N TYR A 312 0.49 1.72 36.55
CA TYR A 312 -0.14 0.48 36.99
C TYR A 312 -0.69 0.60 38.41
N ASP A 313 -1.86 0.01 38.66
CA ASP A 313 -2.38 -0.17 40.01
C ASP A 313 -1.69 -1.35 40.71
N GLU A 314 -1.99 -1.56 42.00
CA GLU A 314 -1.47 -2.67 42.80
C GLU A 314 -1.81 -4.04 42.20
N LYS A 315 -2.93 -4.13 41.47
CA LYS A 315 -3.37 -5.34 40.74
C LYS A 315 -2.71 -5.49 39.37
N GLY A 316 -1.76 -4.62 39.02
CA GLY A 316 -1.02 -4.65 37.75
C GLY A 316 -1.85 -4.30 36.51
N ARG A 317 -3.05 -3.74 36.71
CA ARG A 317 -3.92 -3.19 35.66
C ARG A 317 -3.47 -1.77 35.35
N ILE A 318 -3.72 -1.33 34.12
CA ILE A 318 -3.36 0.02 33.74
C ILE A 318 -4.34 0.97 34.43
N ARG A 319 -3.84 1.86 35.31
CA ARG A 319 -4.66 2.85 36.03
C ARG A 319 -5.51 3.62 35.04
N LYS A 320 -6.78 3.91 35.34
CA LYS A 320 -7.57 4.85 34.53
C LYS A 320 -7.03 6.26 34.80
N GLN A 321 -6.68 6.98 33.74
CA GLN A 321 -6.42 8.42 33.80
C GLN A 321 -7.52 9.05 32.97
N GLY A 322 -7.94 10.27 33.31
CA GLY A 322 -8.95 11.03 32.59
C GLY A 322 -8.53 11.35 31.14
N PRO A 323 -8.89 12.53 30.60
CA PRO A 323 -8.72 12.81 29.16
C PRO A 323 -7.25 12.90 28.68
N LYS A 324 -6.26 12.94 29.58
CA LYS A 324 -4.84 13.03 29.22
C LYS A 324 -4.30 11.72 28.65
N LYS A 325 -3.54 11.82 27.54
CA LYS A 325 -2.84 10.67 26.95
C LYS A 325 -1.64 10.29 27.82
N ARG A 326 -1.51 9.00 28.14
CA ARG A 326 -0.30 8.46 28.79
C ARG A 326 0.88 8.49 27.86
N GLU A 327 1.98 9.03 28.36
CA GLU A 327 3.29 8.91 27.73
C GLU A 327 3.93 7.60 28.18
N TRP A 328 4.26 6.72 27.23
CA TRP A 328 4.91 5.45 27.55
C TRP A 328 6.41 5.59 27.35
N LYS A 329 7.19 5.54 28.43
CA LYS A 329 8.64 5.42 28.37
C LYS A 329 9.02 4.10 27.69
N GLN A 330 9.72 4.20 26.58
CA GLN A 330 10.19 3.04 25.80
C GLN A 330 11.71 2.93 25.88
N SER A 331 12.20 2.16 26.85
CA SER A 331 13.63 1.90 27.02
C SER A 331 14.26 1.29 25.75
N LYS A 332 15.57 1.50 25.54
CA LYS A 332 16.33 0.88 24.43
C LYS A 332 16.14 -0.64 24.39
N ARG A 333 16.08 -1.30 25.57
CA ARG A 333 15.83 -2.74 25.73
C ARG A 333 14.42 -3.16 25.29
N TYR A 334 13.39 -2.36 25.63
CA TYR A 334 12.03 -2.57 25.13
C TYR A 334 11.96 -2.46 23.60
N GLN A 335 12.59 -1.43 23.03
CA GLN A 335 12.63 -1.24 21.59
C GLN A 335 13.35 -2.38 20.87
N ALA A 336 14.45 -2.90 21.43
CA ALA A 336 15.14 -4.08 20.90
C ALA A 336 14.25 -5.33 20.91
N THR A 337 13.56 -5.60 22.03
CA THR A 337 12.63 -6.74 22.15
C THR A 337 11.47 -6.62 21.15
N ARG A 338 10.92 -5.41 21.00
CA ARG A 338 9.88 -5.09 20.00
C ARG A 338 10.36 -5.33 18.57
N ARG A 339 11.61 -4.95 18.24
CA ARG A 339 12.22 -5.22 16.92
C ARG A 339 12.39 -6.72 16.66
N ARG A 340 12.79 -7.50 17.67
CA ARG A 340 12.87 -8.98 17.57
C ARG A 340 11.51 -9.60 17.25
N LYS A 341 10.46 -9.17 17.97
CA LYS A 341 9.09 -9.64 17.70
C LYS A 341 8.65 -9.29 16.28
N ALA A 342 8.80 -8.03 15.88
CA ALA A 342 8.44 -7.57 14.54
C ALA A 342 9.20 -8.32 13.44
N SER A 343 10.46 -8.71 13.68
CA SER A 343 11.27 -9.49 12.75
C SER A 343 10.73 -10.91 12.56
N LYS A 344 10.32 -11.59 13.65
CA LYS A 344 9.66 -12.90 13.56
C LYS A 344 8.34 -12.81 12.77
N GLU A 345 7.50 -11.82 13.09
CA GLU A 345 6.22 -11.60 12.39
C GLU A 345 6.43 -11.26 10.90
N ARG A 346 7.46 -10.49 10.56
CA ARG A 346 7.83 -10.17 9.18
C ARG A 346 8.22 -11.41 8.39
N LYS A 347 9.06 -12.29 8.94
CA LYS A 347 9.46 -13.56 8.30
C LYS A 347 8.24 -14.45 8.04
N LEU A 348 7.35 -14.56 9.03
CA LEU A 348 6.11 -15.31 8.90
C LEU A 348 5.20 -14.75 7.81
N ALA A 349 5.05 -13.42 7.74
CA ALA A 349 4.26 -12.76 6.70
C ALA A 349 4.85 -12.96 5.29
N ALA A 350 6.18 -12.95 5.16
CA ALA A 350 6.86 -13.23 3.90
C ALA A 350 6.66 -14.68 3.44
N HIS A 351 6.85 -15.66 4.35
CA HIS A 351 6.61 -17.07 4.04
C HIS A 351 5.15 -17.31 3.63
N ARG A 352 4.19 -16.73 4.36
CA ARG A 352 2.77 -16.79 4.00
C ARG A 352 2.50 -16.25 2.59
N LYS A 353 3.10 -15.10 2.24
CA LYS A 353 2.96 -14.52 0.88
C LYS A 353 3.51 -15.47 -0.19
N SER A 354 4.63 -16.14 0.08
CA SER A 354 5.20 -17.14 -0.83
C SER A 354 4.27 -18.33 -1.04
N LEU A 355 3.72 -18.88 0.03
CA LEU A 355 2.79 -20.01 -0.03
C LEU A 355 1.51 -19.64 -0.82
N HIS A 356 0.95 -18.46 -0.57
CA HIS A 356 -0.19 -18.00 -1.37
C HIS A 356 0.17 -17.81 -2.86
N GLY A 357 1.39 -17.36 -3.17
CA GLY A 357 1.86 -17.29 -4.56
C GLY A 357 1.91 -18.67 -5.22
N ARG A 358 2.40 -19.69 -4.50
CA ARG A 358 2.39 -21.09 -4.95
C ARG A 358 0.96 -21.57 -5.23
N THR A 359 0.04 -21.39 -4.26
CA THR A 359 -1.37 -21.77 -4.43
C THR A 359 -2.02 -21.07 -5.62
N VAL A 360 -1.70 -19.80 -5.88
CA VAL A 360 -2.21 -19.11 -7.08
C VAL A 360 -1.72 -19.78 -8.37
N HIS A 361 -0.46 -20.20 -8.44
CA HIS A 361 0.04 -20.95 -9.60
C HIS A 361 -0.63 -22.31 -9.74
N GLU A 362 -0.85 -23.04 -8.64
CA GLU A 362 -1.57 -24.32 -8.64
C GLU A 362 -3.01 -24.15 -9.17
N VAL A 363 -3.75 -23.14 -8.68
CA VAL A 363 -5.12 -22.85 -9.14
C VAL A 363 -5.13 -22.43 -10.60
N LEU A 364 -4.21 -21.57 -11.04
CA LEU A 364 -4.13 -21.14 -12.43
C LEU A 364 -3.75 -22.28 -13.38
N ALA A 365 -2.99 -23.28 -12.92
CA ALA A 365 -2.68 -24.46 -13.69
C ALA A 365 -3.93 -25.32 -13.96
N LEU A 366 -4.88 -25.36 -13.02
CA LEU A 366 -6.17 -26.03 -13.19
C LEU A 366 -7.07 -25.31 -14.21
N GLY A 367 -7.04 -23.96 -14.24
CA GLY A 367 -7.85 -23.20 -15.18
C GLY A 367 -7.73 -21.69 -15.05
N LYS A 368 -7.94 -20.99 -16.17
CA LYS A 368 -7.91 -19.53 -16.25
C LYS A 368 -9.19 -18.86 -15.76
N THR A 369 -10.31 -19.57 -15.79
CA THR A 369 -11.62 -19.04 -15.38
C THR A 369 -11.95 -19.58 -14.00
N ILE A 370 -11.85 -18.72 -12.98
CA ILE A 370 -12.11 -19.12 -11.59
C ILE A 370 -13.48 -18.60 -11.16
N ILE A 371 -14.39 -19.51 -10.83
CA ILE A 371 -15.73 -19.22 -10.30
C ILE A 371 -15.66 -19.31 -8.78
N LEU A 372 -16.04 -18.22 -8.10
CA LEU A 372 -16.02 -18.10 -6.64
C LEU A 372 -17.35 -17.56 -6.15
N GLU A 373 -17.77 -17.98 -4.97
CA GLU A 373 -18.89 -17.33 -4.29
C GLU A 373 -18.57 -15.87 -3.90
N LYS A 374 -19.62 -15.05 -3.84
CA LYS A 374 -19.49 -13.63 -3.51
C LYS A 374 -19.44 -13.42 -2.00
N ILE A 375 -18.27 -13.63 -1.40
CA ILE A 375 -18.07 -13.55 0.05
C ILE A 375 -17.62 -12.17 0.52
N SER A 376 -18.08 -11.76 1.71
CA SER A 376 -17.48 -10.64 2.45
C SER A 376 -16.23 -11.06 3.23
N TYR A 377 -15.07 -11.10 2.56
CA TYR A 377 -13.77 -11.36 3.21
C TYR A 377 -13.48 -10.42 4.40
N LYS A 378 -14.02 -9.20 4.40
CA LYS A 378 -13.90 -8.27 5.53
C LYS A 378 -14.69 -8.72 6.75
N ALA A 379 -15.86 -9.35 6.56
CA ALA A 379 -16.63 -9.91 7.66
C ALA A 379 -15.89 -11.11 8.27
N TRP A 380 -15.32 -11.98 7.44
CA TRP A 380 -14.50 -13.11 7.88
C TRP A 380 -13.27 -12.68 8.66
N GLN A 381 -12.54 -11.66 8.19
CA GLN A 381 -11.41 -11.10 8.92
C GLN A 381 -11.76 -10.61 10.33
N LYS A 382 -13.01 -10.17 10.55
CA LYS A 382 -13.48 -9.76 11.89
C LYS A 382 -13.86 -10.96 12.77
N ARG A 383 -14.54 -11.96 12.20
CA ARG A 383 -15.05 -13.14 12.93
C ARG A 383 -13.95 -14.14 13.26
N PHE A 384 -13.15 -14.52 12.27
CA PHE A 384 -12.13 -15.58 12.39
C PHE A 384 -10.70 -15.04 12.59
N GLY A 385 -10.50 -13.73 12.41
CA GLY A 385 -9.19 -13.10 12.44
C GLY A 385 -8.45 -13.22 11.10
N LYS A 386 -7.11 -13.16 11.12
CA LYS A 386 -6.30 -13.46 9.93
C LYS A 386 -6.27 -14.97 9.72
N VAL A 387 -6.30 -15.44 8.47
CA VAL A 387 -6.09 -16.85 8.08
C VAL A 387 -5.04 -17.48 9.01
N ARG A 388 -5.49 -18.36 9.89
CA ARG A 388 -4.63 -19.03 10.87
C ARG A 388 -4.16 -20.32 10.21
N SER A 389 -2.85 -20.52 10.15
CA SER A 389 -2.32 -21.87 10.09
C SER A 389 -2.84 -22.61 11.32
N VAL A 390 -3.29 -23.84 11.12
CA VAL A 390 -3.87 -24.72 12.14
C VAL A 390 -3.02 -24.67 13.41
N SER A 391 -3.53 -24.08 14.49
CA SER A 391 -2.94 -24.30 15.82
C SER A 391 -3.46 -25.65 16.31
N SER A 392 -2.64 -26.43 17.01
CA SER A 392 -3.03 -27.75 17.53
C SER A 392 -4.35 -27.78 18.35
N LYS A 393 -4.82 -26.62 18.83
CA LYS A 393 -6.14 -26.47 19.49
C LYS A 393 -7.35 -26.60 18.55
N SER A 394 -7.20 -26.41 17.25
CA SER A 394 -8.29 -26.58 16.28
C SER A 394 -8.35 -27.99 15.67
N ARG A 395 -7.56 -28.96 16.18
CA ARG A 395 -7.75 -30.37 15.81
C ARG A 395 -9.00 -30.94 16.47
N ARG A 396 -9.25 -30.63 17.75
CA ARG A 396 -10.41 -31.15 18.49
C ARG A 396 -11.78 -30.70 17.99
N SER A 397 -11.90 -29.56 17.30
CA SER A 397 -13.18 -29.14 16.72
C SER A 397 -13.34 -29.57 15.25
N ARG A 398 -12.35 -30.25 14.67
CA ARG A 398 -12.37 -30.69 13.26
C ARG A 398 -12.89 -32.09 13.10
N ASP A 399 -12.74 -32.93 14.11
CA ASP A 399 -13.25 -34.30 14.07
C ASP A 399 -14.80 -34.29 14.09
N ASP A 400 -15.43 -33.31 14.73
CA ASP A 400 -16.89 -33.13 14.73
C ASP A 400 -17.44 -32.57 13.39
N GLU A 401 -16.67 -31.74 12.67
CA GLU A 401 -17.10 -31.12 11.40
C GLU A 401 -16.91 -32.08 10.20
N LEU A 402 -15.93 -33.00 10.29
CA LEU A 402 -15.70 -34.09 9.34
C LEU A 402 -16.76 -35.21 9.44
N ALA A 403 -17.35 -35.41 10.62
CA ALA A 403 -18.46 -36.35 10.79
C ALA A 403 -19.74 -35.87 10.07
N ASN A 404 -19.99 -34.55 10.09
CA ASN A 404 -21.21 -33.96 9.52
C ASN A 404 -21.17 -33.81 7.98
N THR A 405 -19.99 -33.77 7.37
CA THR A 405 -19.84 -33.68 5.90
C THR A 405 -19.95 -35.04 5.19
N ARG A 406 -19.77 -36.15 5.90
CA ARG A 406 -19.99 -37.51 5.36
C ARG A 406 -21.48 -37.88 5.24
N GLN A 407 -22.40 -37.14 5.84
CA GLN A 407 -23.84 -37.37 5.71
C GLN A 407 -24.51 -36.59 4.57
N LEU A 408 -23.78 -35.74 3.83
CA LEU A 408 -24.35 -34.89 2.77
C LEU A 408 -23.86 -35.24 1.35
N VAL A 409 -23.16 -36.37 1.18
CA VAL A 409 -22.72 -36.89 -0.15
C VAL A 409 -23.06 -38.38 -0.29
N ALA A 410 -24.25 -38.79 0.16
CA ALA A 410 -24.85 -40.07 -0.21
C ALA A 410 -26.16 -39.80 -0.96
#